data_AF-A0A7S4IAK1-F1
#
_entry.id   AF-A0A7S4IAK1-F1
#
_cell.length_a   1.000
_cell.length_b   1.000
_cell.length_c   1.000
_cell.angle_alpha   90.00
_cell.angle_beta   90.00
_cell.angle_gamma   90.00
#
_symmetry.space_group_name_H-M   'P 1'
#
loop_
_entity.id
_entity.type
_entity.pdbx_description
1 polymer ?
#
loop_
_entity_poly.entity_id
_entity_poly.type
_entity_poly.pdbx_seq_one_letter_code
_entity_poly.pdbx_strand_id
1 'polypeptide(L)'
;SVEKLDEIRKRVRTLTQQIRRLQSEKEKLQVQAEEIENEVRLEEKQKMKEKFITQEFCWSGEIEEKLNTVFQLNQFRFNQREIINCILSRRNCFVIMPTGGGKSLCYQLAAIMTPGFTLVITPLISLMHDQCYELQRMGISCAMIHGDTSKEEYFRIVDSMKQPPTSKDYKAREKLIFVSPEKLVRSK
;
A
#
# COMPACT_ATOMS: atom_id res chain seq x y z
N SER A 1 40.13 -51.43 30.72
CA SER A 1 39.15 -50.35 31.00
C SER A 1 39.67 -48.95 30.65
N VAL A 2 40.95 -48.65 30.87
CA VAL A 2 41.56 -47.33 30.55
C VAL A 2 41.71 -47.09 29.03
N GLU A 3 42.15 -48.08 28.25
CA GLU A 3 42.28 -47.94 26.78
C GLU A 3 40.95 -47.66 26.08
N LYS A 4 39.88 -48.39 26.46
CA LYS A 4 38.52 -48.14 25.94
C LYS A 4 38.04 -46.72 26.24
N LEU A 5 38.38 -46.19 27.42
CA LEU A 5 38.04 -44.82 27.79
C LEU A 5 38.79 -43.79 26.92
N ASP A 6 40.05 -44.05 26.58
CA ASP A 6 40.87 -43.16 25.77
C ASP A 6 40.42 -43.15 24.29
N GLU A 7 40.01 -44.32 23.77
CA GLU A 7 39.40 -44.44 22.44
C GLU A 7 38.08 -43.67 22.35
N ILE A 8 37.21 -43.80 23.37
CA ILE A 8 35.96 -43.03 23.46
C ILE A 8 36.26 -41.52 23.49
N ARG A 9 37.24 -41.08 24.28
CA ARG A 9 37.64 -39.66 24.36
C ARG A 9 38.16 -39.13 23.02
N LYS A 10 38.96 -39.90 22.28
CA LYS A 10 39.39 -39.53 20.91
C LYS A 10 38.19 -39.34 19.99
N ARG A 11 37.25 -40.29 20.01
CA ARG A 11 36.04 -40.25 19.17
C ARG A 11 35.14 -39.05 19.51
N VAL A 12 34.98 -38.72 20.80
CA VAL A 12 34.30 -37.50 21.24
C VAL A 12 35.00 -36.25 20.70
N ARG A 13 36.33 -36.14 20.79
CA ARG A 13 37.08 -34.99 20.24
C ARG A 13 36.87 -34.84 18.74
N THR A 14 36.91 -35.94 17.98
CA THR A 14 36.67 -35.93 16.54
C THR A 14 35.25 -35.47 16.22
N LEU A 15 34.24 -35.99 16.94
CA LEU A 15 32.85 -35.56 16.78
C LEU A 15 32.67 -34.08 17.13
N THR A 16 33.33 -33.58 18.18
CA THR A 16 33.31 -32.15 18.52
C THR A 16 33.92 -31.28 17.41
N GLN A 17 35.02 -31.71 16.78
CA GLN A 17 35.60 -31.00 15.63
C GLN A 17 34.67 -31.00 14.41
N GLN A 18 34.02 -32.13 14.12
CA GLN A 18 33.03 -32.22 13.05
C GLN A 18 31.83 -31.30 13.32
N ILE A 19 31.30 -31.28 14.56
CA ILE A 19 30.23 -30.37 14.95
C ILE A 19 30.62 -28.92 14.72
N ARG A 20 31.83 -28.50 15.15
CA ARG A 20 32.32 -27.13 14.91
C ARG A 20 32.43 -26.80 13.42
N ARG A 21 32.94 -27.73 12.60
CA ARG A 21 33.04 -27.55 11.15
C ARG A 21 31.66 -27.39 10.51
N LEU A 22 30.73 -28.28 10.84
CA LEU A 22 29.35 -28.24 10.33
C LEU A 22 28.60 -26.99 10.80
N GLN A 23 28.85 -26.50 12.03
CA GLN A 23 28.29 -25.25 12.51
C GLN A 23 28.78 -24.04 11.70
N SER A 24 30.09 -23.96 11.43
CA SER A 24 30.64 -22.88 10.60
C SER A 24 30.13 -22.94 9.15
N GLU A 25 29.96 -24.15 8.59
CA GLU A 25 29.38 -24.33 7.26
C GLU A 25 27.90 -23.94 7.22
N LYS A 26 27.13 -24.32 8.24
CA LYS A 26 25.73 -23.90 8.41
C LYS A 26 25.63 -22.38 8.44
N GLU A 27 26.44 -21.69 9.24
CA GLU A 27 26.41 -20.22 9.33
C GLU A 27 26.67 -19.56 7.97
N LYS A 28 27.65 -20.06 7.20
CA LYS A 28 27.93 -19.56 5.84
C LYS A 28 26.76 -19.76 4.89
N LEU A 29 26.17 -20.95 4.89
CA LEU A 29 25.01 -21.26 4.04
C LEU A 29 23.79 -20.43 4.42
N GLN A 30 23.58 -20.14 5.71
CA GLN A 30 22.49 -19.27 6.16
C GLN A 30 22.64 -17.84 5.63
N VAL A 31 23.86 -17.28 5.66
CA VAL A 31 24.13 -15.95 5.10
C VAL A 31 23.90 -15.94 3.59
N GLN A 32 24.41 -16.94 2.87
CA GLN A 32 24.19 -17.05 1.42
C GLN A 32 22.70 -17.20 1.06
N ALA A 33 21.94 -17.97 1.84
CA ALA A 33 20.51 -18.10 1.64
C ALA A 33 19.79 -16.76 1.81
N GLU A 34 20.15 -15.98 2.84
CA GLU A 34 19.58 -14.64 3.07
C GLU A 34 19.92 -13.66 1.94
N GLU A 35 21.15 -13.70 1.40
CA GLU A 35 21.55 -12.90 0.24
C GLU A 35 20.73 -13.25 -1.01
N ILE A 36 20.61 -14.54 -1.33
CA ILE A 36 19.85 -15.02 -2.49
C ILE A 36 18.35 -14.69 -2.33
N GLU A 37 17.78 -14.88 -1.14
CA GLU A 37 16.39 -14.52 -0.86
C GLU A 37 16.12 -13.02 -1.12
N ASN A 38 17.07 -12.15 -0.76
CA ASN A 38 16.97 -10.72 -1.03
C ASN A 38 17.07 -10.39 -2.52
N GLU A 39 17.97 -11.03 -3.26
CA GLU A 39 18.11 -10.87 -4.71
C GLU A 39 16.83 -11.30 -5.45
N VAL A 40 16.32 -12.50 -5.16
CA VAL A 40 15.07 -13.03 -5.73
C VAL A 40 13.92 -12.06 -5.45
N ARG A 41 13.82 -11.55 -4.23
CA ARG A 41 12.79 -10.59 -3.86
C ARG A 41 12.90 -9.26 -4.61
N LEU A 42 14.12 -8.79 -4.90
CA LEU A 42 14.35 -7.57 -5.68
C LEU A 42 13.98 -7.76 -7.16
N GLU A 43 14.35 -8.90 -7.74
CA GLU A 43 13.96 -9.25 -9.10
C GLU A 43 12.45 -9.35 -9.27
N GLU A 44 11.75 -10.01 -8.33
CA GLU A 44 10.29 -10.09 -8.33
C GLU A 44 9.64 -8.70 -8.25
N LYS A 45 10.17 -7.81 -7.41
CA LYS A 45 9.71 -6.41 -7.33
C LYS A 45 9.93 -5.65 -8.63
N GLN A 46 11.07 -5.84 -9.30
CA GLN A 46 11.37 -5.21 -10.58
C GLN A 46 10.43 -5.71 -11.67
N LYS A 47 10.27 -7.04 -11.82
CA LYS A 47 9.33 -7.66 -12.77
C LYS A 47 7.90 -7.19 -12.52
N MET A 48 7.48 -7.09 -11.25
CA MET A 48 6.17 -6.55 -10.89
C MET A 48 6.02 -5.08 -11.29
N LYS A 49 7.04 -4.25 -11.07
CA LYS A 49 7.01 -2.84 -11.47
C LYS A 49 6.92 -2.70 -12.99
N GLU A 50 7.73 -3.45 -13.74
CA GLU A 50 7.71 -3.49 -15.21
C GLU A 50 6.34 -3.89 -15.75
N LYS A 51 5.69 -4.86 -15.10
CA LYS A 51 4.33 -5.27 -15.44
C LYS A 51 3.34 -4.11 -15.36
N PHE A 52 3.39 -3.30 -14.30
CA PHE A 52 2.48 -2.15 -14.14
C PHE A 52 2.79 -0.97 -15.07
N ILE A 53 3.98 -0.92 -15.65
CA ILE A 53 4.41 0.07 -16.65
C ILE A 53 3.94 -0.33 -18.06
N THR A 54 4.18 -1.59 -18.43
CA THR A 54 4.09 -2.05 -19.83
C THR A 54 2.76 -2.70 -20.18
N GLN A 55 2.01 -3.17 -19.18
CA GLN A 55 0.77 -3.88 -19.42
C GLN A 55 -0.40 -2.93 -19.65
N GLU A 56 -1.20 -3.23 -20.68
CA GLU A 56 -2.53 -2.66 -20.85
C GLU A 56 -3.55 -3.41 -19.97
N PHE A 57 -4.29 -2.66 -19.15
CA PHE A 57 -5.33 -3.18 -18.28
C PHE A 57 -6.71 -2.87 -18.87
N CYS A 58 -7.74 -3.63 -18.47
CA CYS A 58 -9.10 -3.38 -18.94
C CYS A 58 -9.65 -2.00 -18.54
N TRP A 59 -9.04 -1.32 -17.56
CA TRP A 59 -9.38 0.03 -17.12
C TRP A 59 -8.48 1.12 -17.72
N SER A 60 -7.47 0.80 -18.54
CA SER A 60 -6.51 1.80 -19.06
C SER A 60 -7.21 2.97 -19.78
N GLY A 61 -8.21 2.69 -20.62
CA GLY A 61 -8.95 3.75 -21.32
C GLY A 61 -9.77 4.62 -20.36
N GLU A 62 -10.41 3.99 -19.37
CA GLU A 62 -11.26 4.70 -18.39
C GLU A 62 -10.41 5.58 -17.45
N ILE A 63 -9.19 5.18 -17.07
CA ILE A 63 -8.31 6.04 -16.25
C ILE A 63 -7.83 7.28 -17.02
N GLU A 64 -7.54 7.16 -18.32
CA GLU A 64 -7.15 8.30 -19.18
C GLU A 64 -8.34 9.24 -19.40
N GLU A 65 -9.54 8.68 -19.63
CA GLU A 65 -10.78 9.46 -19.72
C GLU A 65 -11.00 10.26 -18.44
N LYS A 66 -10.97 9.63 -17.26
CA LYS A 66 -11.21 10.33 -15.99
C LYS A 66 -10.13 11.34 -15.66
N LEU A 67 -8.87 11.06 -16.01
CA LEU A 67 -7.78 12.02 -15.88
C LEU A 67 -8.10 13.32 -16.63
N ASN A 68 -8.60 13.20 -17.86
CA ASN A 68 -8.94 14.35 -18.69
C ASN A 68 -10.26 15.02 -18.25
N THR A 69 -11.34 14.25 -18.11
CA THR A 69 -12.69 14.83 -17.91
C THR A 69 -12.94 15.31 -16.49
N VAL A 70 -12.36 14.65 -15.49
CA VAL A 70 -12.60 14.97 -14.07
C VAL A 70 -11.48 15.82 -13.49
N PHE A 71 -10.24 15.38 -13.67
CA PHE A 71 -9.08 16.07 -13.12
C PHE A 71 -8.51 17.17 -14.04
N GLN A 72 -9.00 17.28 -15.28
CA GLN A 72 -8.57 18.28 -16.27
C GLN A 72 -7.06 18.25 -16.53
N LEU A 73 -6.49 17.04 -16.54
CA LEU A 73 -5.07 16.79 -16.81
C LEU A 73 -4.91 16.05 -18.14
N ASN A 74 -3.84 16.39 -18.88
CA ASN A 74 -3.60 15.82 -20.21
C ASN A 74 -2.79 14.53 -20.19
N GLN A 75 -1.94 14.34 -19.17
CA GLN A 75 -1.05 13.18 -19.07
C GLN A 75 -0.68 12.90 -17.62
N PHE A 76 -0.43 11.63 -17.32
CA PHE A 76 0.15 11.20 -16.06
C PHE A 76 1.59 11.70 -15.91
N ARG A 77 1.96 12.09 -14.70
CA ARG A 77 3.37 12.29 -14.32
C ARG A 77 4.03 10.94 -14.05
N PHE A 78 5.36 10.97 -13.94
CA PHE A 78 6.18 9.80 -13.67
C PHE A 78 5.64 8.96 -12.49
N ASN A 79 5.55 7.64 -12.70
CA ASN A 79 5.02 6.62 -11.79
C ASN A 79 3.52 6.70 -11.44
N GLN A 80 2.76 7.72 -11.86
CA GLN A 80 1.36 7.84 -11.42
C GLN A 80 0.46 6.73 -11.99
N ARG A 81 0.60 6.43 -13.29
CA ARG A 81 -0.20 5.39 -13.97
C ARG A 81 0.04 4.01 -13.35
N GLU A 82 1.31 3.71 -13.05
CA GLU A 82 1.77 2.47 -12.44
C GLU A 82 1.20 2.29 -11.03
N ILE A 83 1.21 3.36 -10.23
CA ILE A 83 0.64 3.36 -8.88
C ILE A 83 -0.88 3.12 -8.97
N ILE A 84 -1.58 3.82 -9.86
CA ILE A 84 -3.02 3.65 -10.07
C ILE A 84 -3.33 2.21 -10.49
N ASN A 85 -2.59 1.65 -11.45
CA ASN A 85 -2.76 0.27 -11.88
C ASN A 85 -2.54 -0.73 -10.75
N CYS A 86 -1.56 -0.48 -9.87
CA CYS A 86 -1.30 -1.29 -8.69
C CYS A 86 -2.49 -1.26 -7.71
N ILE A 87 -3.04 -0.06 -7.44
CA ILE A 87 -4.21 0.13 -6.57
C ILE A 87 -5.45 -0.56 -7.17
N LEU A 88 -5.73 -0.35 -8.45
CA LEU A 88 -6.87 -0.95 -9.16
C LEU A 88 -6.75 -2.48 -9.26
N SER A 89 -5.53 -3.00 -9.27
CA SER A 89 -5.24 -4.44 -9.17
C SER A 89 -5.37 -5.00 -7.74
N ARG A 90 -5.84 -4.19 -6.78
CA ARG A 90 -6.00 -4.54 -5.36
C ARG A 90 -4.71 -5.04 -4.71
N ARG A 91 -3.58 -4.41 -5.06
CA ARG A 91 -2.27 -4.68 -4.47
C ARG A 91 -1.88 -3.57 -3.51
N ASN A 92 -1.18 -3.95 -2.44
CA ASN A 92 -0.60 -3.00 -1.51
C ASN A 92 0.60 -2.32 -2.16
N CYS A 93 0.67 -0.99 -2.12
CA CYS A 93 1.79 -0.22 -2.62
C CYS A 93 2.34 0.73 -1.55
N PHE A 94 3.67 0.85 -1.51
CA PHE A 94 4.36 1.88 -0.76
C PHE A 94 4.95 2.89 -1.74
N VAL A 95 4.52 4.14 -1.64
CA VAL A 95 4.80 5.19 -2.63
C VAL A 95 5.74 6.22 -2.04
N ILE A 96 6.89 6.41 -2.68
CA ILE A 96 7.84 7.47 -2.37
C ILE A 96 7.83 8.46 -3.54
N MET A 97 7.28 9.64 -3.30
CA MET A 97 7.22 10.74 -4.27
C MET A 97 7.52 12.07 -3.56
N PRO A 98 8.24 13.00 -4.22
CA PRO A 98 8.48 14.32 -3.65
C PRO A 98 7.17 15.08 -3.38
N THR A 99 7.22 16.09 -2.52
CA THR A 99 6.13 17.05 -2.38
C THR A 99 5.83 17.69 -3.72
N GLY A 100 4.54 17.86 -4.05
CA GLY A 100 4.13 18.32 -5.39
C GLY A 100 4.21 17.26 -6.49
N GLY A 101 4.75 16.06 -6.23
CA GLY A 101 4.86 14.97 -7.21
C GLY A 101 3.51 14.39 -7.69
N GLY A 102 2.39 14.78 -7.06
CA GLY A 102 1.05 14.35 -7.48
C GLY A 102 0.61 13.01 -6.88
N LYS A 103 1.14 12.63 -5.71
CA LYS A 103 0.73 11.42 -4.97
C LYS A 103 -0.77 11.35 -4.66
N SER A 104 -1.44 12.49 -4.47
CA SER A 104 -2.88 12.52 -4.18
C SER A 104 -3.73 12.02 -5.34
N LEU A 105 -3.36 12.39 -6.56
CA LEU A 105 -4.06 11.96 -7.78
C LEU A 105 -4.17 10.44 -7.86
N CYS A 106 -3.12 9.71 -7.45
CA CYS A 106 -3.08 8.26 -7.58
C CYS A 106 -4.21 7.56 -6.81
N TYR A 107 -4.46 7.96 -5.55
CA TYR A 107 -5.56 7.38 -4.78
C TYR A 107 -6.90 8.04 -5.10
N GLN A 108 -6.93 9.32 -5.48
CA GLN A 108 -8.17 10.03 -5.84
C GLN A 108 -8.79 9.48 -7.11
N LEU A 109 -7.98 9.27 -8.14
CA LEU A 109 -8.45 8.69 -9.39
C LEU A 109 -8.88 7.23 -9.16
N ALA A 110 -8.08 6.45 -8.43
CA ALA A 110 -8.48 5.08 -8.09
C ALA A 110 -9.80 5.02 -7.28
N ALA A 111 -10.06 6.00 -6.41
CA ALA A 111 -11.29 6.07 -5.63
C ALA A 111 -12.55 6.25 -6.49
N ILE A 112 -12.50 7.10 -7.52
CA ILE A 112 -13.65 7.30 -8.42
C ILE A 112 -13.87 6.13 -9.39
N MET A 113 -12.79 5.38 -9.69
CA MET A 113 -12.81 4.19 -10.54
C MET A 113 -13.35 2.94 -9.84
N THR A 114 -13.45 2.97 -8.50
CA THR A 114 -13.83 1.81 -7.70
C THR A 114 -15.24 1.97 -7.10
N PRO A 115 -15.99 0.87 -6.96
CA PRO A 115 -17.24 0.88 -6.21
C PRO A 115 -16.97 1.09 -4.71
N GLY A 116 -17.88 1.77 -4.02
CA GLY A 116 -17.71 2.14 -2.61
C GLY A 116 -16.98 3.47 -2.43
N PHE A 117 -16.20 3.57 -1.35
CA PHE A 117 -15.43 4.75 -0.93
C PHE A 117 -13.97 4.38 -0.62
N THR A 118 -13.10 5.38 -0.62
CA THR A 118 -11.71 5.29 -0.19
C THR A 118 -11.52 6.04 1.12
N LEU A 119 -10.96 5.35 2.12
CA LEU A 119 -10.61 5.94 3.40
C LEU A 119 -9.19 6.52 3.33
N VAL A 120 -9.02 7.80 3.64
CA VAL A 120 -7.72 8.48 3.63
C VAL A 120 -7.36 8.92 5.04
N ILE A 121 -6.29 8.37 5.60
CA ILE A 121 -5.84 8.70 6.95
C ILE A 121 -4.76 9.79 6.85
N THR A 122 -4.97 10.92 7.53
CA THR A 122 -4.00 12.03 7.53
C THR A 122 -3.95 12.73 8.89
N PRO A 123 -2.76 13.09 9.39
CA PRO A 123 -2.62 13.75 10.69
C PRO A 123 -3.00 15.23 10.66
N LEU A 124 -3.03 15.87 9.48
CA LEU A 124 -3.25 17.32 9.36
C LEU A 124 -4.67 17.63 8.92
N ILE A 125 -5.46 18.27 9.79
CA ILE A 125 -6.84 18.68 9.50
C ILE A 125 -6.90 19.73 8.38
N SER A 126 -5.95 20.69 8.36
CA SER A 126 -5.85 21.66 7.27
C SER A 126 -5.69 20.99 5.91
N LEU A 127 -4.86 19.96 5.82
CA LEU A 127 -4.69 19.18 4.59
C LEU A 127 -5.98 18.44 4.19
N MET A 128 -6.78 17.97 5.16
CA MET A 128 -8.09 17.38 4.86
C MET A 128 -9.00 18.39 4.19
N HIS A 129 -9.11 19.60 4.75
CA HIS A 129 -9.94 20.67 4.21
C HIS A 129 -9.53 21.04 2.79
N ASP A 130 -8.23 21.28 2.56
CA ASP A 130 -7.72 21.65 1.23
C ASP A 130 -8.03 20.58 0.18
N GLN A 131 -7.80 19.31 0.51
CA GLN A 131 -8.07 18.20 -0.42
C GLN A 131 -9.56 18.02 -0.66
N CYS A 132 -10.39 18.10 0.38
CA CYS A 132 -11.83 17.89 0.24
C CYS A 132 -12.49 19.02 -0.54
N TYR A 133 -12.06 20.27 -0.32
CA TYR A 133 -12.50 21.42 -1.08
C TYR A 133 -12.20 21.26 -2.58
N GLU A 134 -10.97 20.89 -2.93
CA GLU A 134 -10.60 20.67 -4.35
C GLU A 134 -11.38 19.52 -4.99
N LEU A 135 -11.60 18.42 -4.27
CA LEU A 135 -12.43 17.31 -4.75
C LEU A 135 -13.88 17.75 -5.01
N GLN A 136 -14.47 18.49 -4.08
CA GLN A 136 -15.83 19.01 -4.22
C GLN A 136 -15.96 19.98 -5.40
N ARG A 137 -14.94 20.81 -5.65
CA ARG A 137 -14.88 21.69 -6.84
C ARG A 137 -14.86 20.89 -8.16
N MET A 138 -14.26 19.70 -8.16
CA MET A 138 -14.30 18.76 -9.29
C MET A 138 -15.62 17.96 -9.36
N GLY A 139 -16.56 18.21 -8.45
CA GLY A 139 -17.81 17.48 -8.32
C GLY A 139 -17.66 16.08 -7.73
N ILE A 140 -16.53 15.77 -7.11
CA ILE A 140 -16.30 14.50 -6.41
C ILE A 140 -16.80 14.65 -4.97
N SER A 141 -17.75 13.83 -4.57
CA SER A 141 -18.26 13.86 -3.20
C SER A 141 -17.19 13.37 -2.22
N CYS A 142 -16.95 14.16 -1.19
CA CYS A 142 -15.92 13.96 -0.17
C CYS A 142 -16.44 14.37 1.21
N ALA A 143 -16.01 13.64 2.23
CA ALA A 143 -16.30 13.93 3.63
C ALA A 143 -15.04 13.84 4.51
N MET A 144 -15.12 14.40 5.72
CA MET A 144 -14.02 14.45 6.68
C MET A 144 -14.52 14.09 8.09
N ILE A 145 -13.75 13.27 8.81
CA ILE A 145 -13.99 12.91 10.20
C ILE A 145 -12.74 13.22 11.03
N HIS A 146 -12.85 14.21 11.91
CA HIS A 146 -11.78 14.67 12.81
C HIS A 146 -12.35 15.06 14.18
N GLY A 147 -11.50 15.57 15.09
CA GLY A 147 -11.85 15.89 16.48
C GLY A 147 -13.16 16.66 16.62
N ASP A 148 -13.31 17.72 15.82
CA ASP A 148 -14.41 18.68 15.89
C ASP A 148 -15.64 18.32 15.03
N THR A 149 -15.64 17.15 14.37
CA THR A 149 -16.80 16.69 13.60
C THR A 149 -18.00 16.49 14.54
N SER A 150 -19.11 17.18 14.24
CA SER A 150 -20.34 17.08 15.03
C SER A 150 -20.90 15.67 14.99
N LYS A 151 -21.68 15.28 16.02
CA LYS A 151 -22.33 13.96 16.05
C LYS A 151 -23.25 13.75 14.85
N GLU A 152 -24.00 14.79 14.48
CA GLU A 152 -24.93 14.76 13.35
C GLU A 152 -24.20 14.52 12.02
N GLU A 153 -23.09 15.23 11.78
CA GLU A 153 -22.25 15.04 10.60
C GLU A 153 -21.66 13.62 10.58
N TYR A 154 -21.12 13.18 11.70
CA TYR A 154 -20.54 11.85 11.84
C TYR A 154 -21.55 10.75 11.50
N PHE A 155 -22.75 10.80 12.07
CA PHE A 155 -23.79 9.80 11.77
C PHE A 155 -24.24 9.86 10.31
N ARG A 156 -24.36 11.05 9.71
CA ARG A 156 -24.68 11.20 8.28
C ARG A 156 -23.65 10.51 7.40
N ILE A 157 -22.36 10.74 7.65
CA ILE A 157 -21.26 10.13 6.91
C ILE A 157 -21.25 8.60 7.12
N VAL A 158 -21.43 8.13 8.35
CA VAL A 158 -21.47 6.68 8.64
C VAL A 158 -22.67 6.01 7.99
N ASP A 159 -23.83 6.67 7.93
CA ASP A 159 -25.01 6.11 7.26
C ASP A 159 -24.83 6.06 5.74
N SER A 160 -24.12 7.01 5.14
CA SER A 160 -23.78 6.94 3.71
C SER A 160 -22.80 5.81 3.40
N MET A 161 -21.86 5.51 4.32
CA MET A 161 -20.93 4.36 4.19
C MET A 161 -21.65 3.01 4.19
N LYS A 162 -22.80 2.88 4.87
CA LYS A 162 -23.56 1.61 4.97
C LYS A 162 -24.25 1.22 3.66
N GLN A 163 -24.40 2.16 2.73
CA GLN A 163 -25.05 1.88 1.45
C GLN A 163 -24.20 0.92 0.60
N PRO A 164 -24.83 -0.03 -0.12
CA PRO A 164 -24.08 -1.05 -0.84
C PRO A 164 -23.18 -0.41 -1.91
N PRO A 165 -21.96 -0.94 -2.12
CA PRO A 165 -21.03 -0.41 -3.11
C PRO A 165 -21.44 -0.82 -4.53
N THR A 166 -22.60 -0.35 -5.01
CA THR A 166 -23.17 -0.74 -6.30
C THR A 166 -22.80 0.19 -7.45
N SER A 167 -22.60 1.49 -7.17
CA SER A 167 -22.36 2.49 -8.22
C SER A 167 -20.91 3.04 -8.26
N LYS A 168 -20.36 3.19 -9.46
CA LYS A 168 -19.15 4.00 -9.70
C LYS A 168 -19.44 5.51 -9.70
N ASP A 169 -20.70 5.93 -9.58
CA ASP A 169 -21.07 7.34 -9.51
C ASP A 169 -20.35 8.02 -8.34
N TYR A 170 -19.42 8.92 -8.70
CA TYR A 170 -18.57 9.65 -7.78
C TYR A 170 -19.17 10.98 -7.31
N LYS A 171 -20.36 11.33 -7.82
CA LYS A 171 -21.12 12.52 -7.44
C LYS A 171 -22.19 12.19 -6.41
N ALA A 172 -22.79 11.00 -6.51
CA ALA A 172 -23.95 10.62 -5.70
C ALA A 172 -23.65 10.25 -4.24
N ARG A 173 -22.39 9.90 -3.91
CA ARG A 173 -21.99 9.46 -2.57
C ARG A 173 -20.52 9.74 -2.31
N GLU A 174 -20.16 9.83 -1.04
CA GLU A 174 -18.80 10.11 -0.58
C GLU A 174 -17.82 9.08 -1.14
N LYS A 175 -16.97 9.50 -2.08
CA LYS A 175 -15.93 8.67 -2.66
C LYS A 175 -14.64 8.69 -1.89
N LEU A 176 -14.36 9.81 -1.23
CA LEU A 176 -13.21 9.96 -0.35
C LEU A 176 -13.67 10.41 1.02
N ILE A 177 -13.19 9.70 2.04
CA ILE A 177 -13.47 10.02 3.43
C ILE A 177 -12.15 10.18 4.12
N PHE A 178 -11.81 11.42 4.48
CA PHE A 178 -10.59 11.72 5.22
C PHE A 178 -10.83 11.51 6.70
N VAL A 179 -9.90 10.87 7.40
CA VAL A 179 -10.00 10.61 8.83
C VAL A 179 -8.71 10.96 9.56
N SER A 180 -8.82 11.63 10.70
CA SER A 180 -7.67 11.85 11.59
C SER A 180 -7.31 10.58 12.37
N PRO A 181 -6.01 10.27 12.59
CA PRO A 181 -5.59 9.04 13.28
C PRO A 181 -6.25 8.85 14.65
N GLU A 182 -6.46 9.93 15.40
CA GLU A 182 -7.07 9.90 16.73
C GLU A 182 -8.49 9.31 16.73
N LYS A 183 -9.26 9.54 15.65
CA LYS A 183 -10.61 8.99 15.52
C LYS A 183 -10.59 7.49 15.28
N LEU A 184 -9.58 6.94 14.63
CA LEU A 184 -9.47 5.49 14.44
C LEU A 184 -9.13 4.76 15.75
N VAL A 185 -8.31 5.37 16.60
CA VAL A 185 -7.88 4.76 17.87
C VAL A 185 -8.97 4.86 18.95
N ARG A 186 -9.75 5.95 18.96
CA ARG A 186 -10.79 6.20 19.98
C ARG A 186 -12.17 5.65 19.66
N SER A 187 -12.39 5.13 18.45
CA SER A 187 -13.67 4.50 18.08
C SER A 187 -13.73 3.09 18.66
N LYS A 188 -14.16 2.97 19.93
CA LYS A 188 -14.63 1.73 20.54
C LYS A 188 -16.15 1.71 20.59
#